data_AF-A0A613JT53-F1
#
_entry.id   AF-A0A613JT53-F1
#
_cell.length_a   1.000
_cell.length_b   1.000
_cell.length_c   1.000
_cell.angle_alpha   90.00
_cell.angle_beta   90.00
_cell.angle_gamma   90.00
#
_symmetry.space_group_name_H-M   'P 1'
#
loop_
_entity.id
_entity.type
_entity.pdbx_description
1 polymer ?
#
loop_
_entity_poly.entity_id
_entity_poly.type
_entity_poly.pdbx_seq_one_letter_code
_entity_poly.pdbx_strand_id
1 'polypeptide(L)' 'MPTCYSQIPSGDWQEEVGFETGHGVTVKISQGCIVLMADSNEVQKLREQLYHAKQVVKGVKDVLV' A
#
# COMPACT_ATOMS: atom_id res chain seq x y z
N MET A 1 -15.33 -33.04 -5.65
CA MET A 1 -14.74 -32.20 -4.58
C MET A 1 -14.20 -30.95 -5.25
N PRO A 2 -14.64 -29.73 -4.89
CA PRO A 2 -14.05 -28.53 -5.45
C PRO A 2 -12.69 -28.31 -4.79
N THR A 3 -11.63 -28.32 -5.58
CA THR A 3 -10.27 -28.00 -5.14
C THR A 3 -10.21 -26.51 -4.79
N CYS A 4 -10.17 -26.19 -3.50
CA CYS A 4 -9.94 -24.84 -3.03
C CYS A 4 -8.48 -24.46 -3.30
N TYR A 5 -8.20 -23.83 -4.44
CA TYR A 5 -6.93 -23.15 -4.68
C TYR A 5 -6.97 -21.79 -3.98
N SER A 6 -6.42 -21.72 -2.77
CA SER A 6 -6.12 -20.44 -2.15
C SER A 6 -4.80 -19.93 -2.77
N GLN A 7 -4.89 -19.28 -3.93
CA GLN A 7 -3.74 -18.60 -4.55
C GLN A 7 -3.48 -17.31 -3.75
N ILE A 8 -2.87 -17.47 -2.57
CA ILE A 8 -2.16 -16.36 -1.94
C ILE A 8 -0.96 -16.13 -2.85
N PRO A 9 -0.88 -14.97 -3.52
CA PRO A 9 0.12 -14.83 -4.54
C PRO A 9 1.46 -14.65 -3.82
N SER A 10 2.48 -15.43 -4.22
CA SER A 10 3.75 -15.59 -3.50
C SER A 10 4.53 -14.26 -3.37
N GLY A 11 5.70 -14.21 -2.73
CA GLY A 11 6.48 -12.97 -2.72
C GLY A 11 6.98 -12.59 -4.12
N ASP A 12 7.36 -13.60 -4.91
CA ASP A 12 8.20 -13.43 -6.09
C ASP A 12 7.45 -12.90 -7.33
N TRP A 13 6.15 -13.16 -7.46
CA TRP A 13 5.36 -12.65 -8.60
C TRP A 13 5.16 -11.13 -8.54
N GLN A 14 5.31 -10.51 -7.35
CA GLN A 14 5.02 -9.09 -7.16
C GLN A 14 5.97 -8.21 -7.97
N GLU A 15 7.26 -8.56 -7.99
CA GLU A 15 8.26 -7.84 -8.79
C GLU A 15 8.01 -8.05 -10.30
N GLU A 16 7.61 -9.25 -10.72
CA GLU A 16 7.30 -9.60 -12.11
C GLU A 16 6.11 -8.82 -12.68
N VAL A 17 5.13 -8.47 -11.85
CA VAL A 17 3.97 -7.64 -12.24
C VAL A 17 4.12 -6.16 -11.88
N GLY A 18 5.32 -5.72 -11.46
CA GLY A 18 5.65 -4.31 -11.22
C GLY A 18 5.20 -3.76 -9.85
N PHE A 19 4.91 -4.62 -8.88
CA PHE A 19 4.74 -4.23 -7.48
C PHE A 19 6.07 -4.28 -6.74
N GLU A 20 6.59 -3.12 -6.38
CA GLU A 20 7.75 -3.02 -5.50
C GLU A 20 7.35 -3.18 -4.02
N THR A 21 8.16 -3.90 -3.25
CA THR A 21 7.93 -4.09 -1.81
C THR A 21 8.10 -2.78 -1.04
N GLY A 22 7.26 -2.56 -0.02
CA GLY A 22 7.28 -1.35 0.81
C GLY A 22 6.36 -0.23 0.32
N HIS A 23 5.77 -0.40 -0.86
CA HIS A 23 4.85 0.54 -1.46
C HIS A 23 3.37 0.22 -1.18
N GLY A 24 2.56 1.27 -1.06
CA GLY A 24 1.12 1.15 -0.90
C GLY A 24 0.44 0.60 -2.16
N VAL A 25 -0.55 -0.26 -1.97
CA VAL A 25 -1.44 -0.73 -3.05
C VAL A 25 -2.88 -0.39 -2.72
N THR A 26 -3.64 -0.07 -3.75
CA THR A 26 -5.08 0.08 -3.68
C THR A 26 -5.75 -1.24 -4.00
N VAL A 27 -6.60 -1.71 -3.09
CA VAL A 27 -7.37 -2.95 -3.24
C VAL A 27 -8.80 -2.61 -3.64
N LYS A 28 -9.28 -3.17 -4.76
CA LYS A 28 -10.70 -3.11 -5.15
C LYS A 28 -11.30 -4.50 -5.14
N ILE A 29 -12.48 -4.63 -4.52
CA ILE A 29 -13.24 -5.88 -4.48
C ILE A 29 -14.46 -5.71 -5.37
N SER A 30 -14.62 -6.60 -6.36
CA SER A 30 -15.79 -6.60 -7.25
C SER A 30 -16.13 -8.02 -7.69
N GLN A 31 -17.40 -8.42 -7.55
CA GLN A 31 -17.95 -9.69 -8.05
C GLN A 31 -17.11 -10.95 -7.70
N GLY A 32 -16.53 -11.00 -6.50
CA GLY A 32 -15.70 -12.14 -6.05
C GLY A 32 -14.24 -12.07 -6.49
N CYS A 33 -13.83 -11.01 -7.19
CA CYS A 33 -12.43 -10.76 -7.55
C CYS A 33 -11.80 -9.68 -6.65
N ILE A 34 -10.52 -9.87 -6.32
CA ILE A 34 -9.66 -8.88 -5.67
C ILE A 34 -8.72 -8.32 -6.75
N VAL A 35 -8.76 -7.00 -6.95
CA VAL A 35 -7.85 -6.30 -7.85
C VAL A 35 -6.87 -5.49 -7.02
N LEU A 36 -5.59 -5.80 -7.17
CA LEU A 36 -4.49 -5.03 -6.60
C LEU A 36 -4.03 -4.03 -7.66
N MET A 37 -3.88 -2.76 -7.27
CA MET A 37 -3.36 -1.71 -8.14
C MET A 37 -2.26 -0.97 -7.39
N ALA A 38 -1.11 -0.77 -8.04
CA ALA A 38 -0.03 0.00 -7.44
C ALA A 38 -0.51 1.45 -7.28
N ASP A 39 -0.25 2.04 -6.12
CA ASP A 39 -0.47 3.48 -5.96
C ASP A 39 0.49 4.22 -6.91
N SER A 40 0.00 5.27 -7.58
CA SER A 40 0.86 6.05 -8.47
C SER A 40 1.94 6.80 -7.70
N ASN A 41 3.06 7.13 -8.37
CA ASN A 41 4.17 7.87 -7.76
C ASN A 41 3.71 9.18 -7.09
N GLU A 42 2.73 9.88 -7.67
CA GLU A 42 2.18 11.10 -7.09
C GLU A 42 1.48 10.84 -5.74
N VAL A 43 0.71 9.76 -5.64
CA VAL A 43 0.03 9.36 -4.40
C VAL A 43 1.06 8.92 -3.35
N GLN A 44 2.10 8.19 -3.76
CA GLN A 44 3.18 7.77 -2.86
C GLN A 44 3.93 8.97 -2.29
N LYS A 45 4.38 9.88 -3.16
CA LYS A 45 5.07 11.12 -2.78
C LYS A 45 4.21 12.00 -1.88
N LEU A 46 2.90 12.03 -2.11
CA LEU A 46 1.97 12.76 -1.25
C LEU A 46 1.85 12.12 0.14
N ARG A 47 1.79 10.77 0.22
CA ARG A 47 1.79 10.05 1.52
C ARG A 47 3.06 10.32 2.31
N GLU A 48 4.22 10.31 1.67
CA GLU A 48 5.50 10.62 2.31
C GLU A 48 5.53 12.04 2.87
N GLN A 49 5.07 13.03 2.08
CA GLN A 49 4.94 14.41 2.52
C GLN A 49 3.99 14.55 3.72
N LEU A 50 2.85 13.87 3.69
CA LEU A 50 1.89 13.86 4.81
C LEU A 50 2.48 13.23 6.07
N TYR A 51 3.23 12.13 5.91
CA TYR A 51 3.93 11.51 7.02
C TYR A 51 4.94 12.48 7.64
N HIS A 52 5.76 13.13 6.82
CA HIS A 52 6.72 14.13 7.28
C HIS A 52 6.03 15.31 7.99
N ALA A 53 4.99 15.88 7.40
CA ALA A 53 4.21 16.96 7.99
C ALA A 53 3.62 16.57 9.35
N LYS A 54 3.10 15.33 9.47
CA LYS A 54 2.57 14.80 10.73
C LYS A 54 3.64 14.70 11.81
N GLN A 55 4.86 14.27 11.46
CA GLN A 55 5.98 14.22 12.42
C GLN A 55 6.38 15.61 12.89
N VAL A 56 6.44 16.59 11.98
CA VAL A 56 6.74 18.00 12.33
C VAL A 56 5.69 18.55 13.30
N VAL A 57 4.40 18.36 12.99
CA VAL A 57 3.30 18.82 13.86
C VAL A 57 3.35 18.14 15.23
N LYS A 58 3.69 16.85 15.27
CA LYS A 58 3.87 16.12 16.53
C LYS A 58 5.01 16.71 17.36
N GLY A 59 6.18 16.95 16.74
CA GLY A 59 7.32 17.56 17.42
C GLY A 59 7.02 18.95 17.98
N VAL A 60 6.27 19.78 17.25
CA VAL A 60 5.84 21.10 17.75
C VAL A 60 4.90 20.96 18.94
N LYS A 61 3.94 20.02 18.89
CA LYS A 61 3.04 19.76 20.03
C LYS A 61 3.81 19.32 21.27
N ASP A 62 4.82 18.46 21.12
CA ASP A 62 5.61 17.92 22.23
C ASP A 62 6.49 19.00 22.90
N VAL A 63 6.81 20.11 22.22
CA VAL A 63 7.55 21.27 22.78
C VAL A 63 6.64 22.25 23.51
N LEU A 64 5.36 22.32 23.13
CA LEU A 64 4.38 23.28 23.66
C LEU A 64 3.63 22.79 24.92
N VAL A 65 3.75 21.50 25.26
CA VAL A 65 3.08 20.85 26.41
C VAL A 65 4.05 20.69 27.58
#